data_AF-A0AAD5V4P3-F1
#
_entry.id   AF-A0AAD5V4P3-F1
#
_cell.length_a   1.000
_cell.length_b   1.000
_cell.length_c   1.000
_cell.angle_alpha   90.00
_cell.angle_beta   90.00
_cell.angle_gamma   90.00
#
_symmetry.space_group_name_H-M   'P 1'
#
loop_
_entity.id
_entity.type
_entity.pdbx_description
1 polymer ?
#
loop_
_entity_poly.entity_id
_entity_poly.type
_entity_poly.pdbx_seq_one_letter_code
_entity_poly.pdbx_strand_id
1 'polypeptide(L)'
;MPIAPVDENGTVLYYDDTGPPNNPQYTTMVLIHGMIFHSAIFRRMIPYATHANLRLVLLNMRDYPGSSQYTSDEVCALRGPDLEDQRTAVKNSGLQLARFLDHFIRTNDIPPKSESSETGTQGGLVVLSWSLGNIVAHSFLAHAHELCPDLSTLLEKYLRTVVLHALGIGQIPPQSPNPSENPQRVPTQEPQNALRDPKSSHLERLKMFATWVGSYYPPVNDLSSITPENANSRKPTHLSEIPLHIEKTRPSFESIAQEELKSVTDFDAFERSSVLLARIHPSIYLENFQRAHWFDNSTPAEERVWPKLKILVLWGDMDLSDCIWAASRFAFRLRVQSHPPKGQGHRDIEIVKVAGGNHLVHWDEPERFLRILLEKI
;
A
#
# COMPACT_ATOMS: atom_id res chain seq x y z
N MET A 1 4.82 12.02 -21.62
CA MET A 1 4.73 11.34 -20.32
C MET A 1 3.47 11.84 -19.65
N PRO A 2 2.43 11.01 -19.42
CA PRO A 2 1.17 11.51 -18.93
C PRO A 2 1.31 11.91 -17.46
N ILE A 3 0.74 13.07 -17.14
CA ILE A 3 0.77 13.69 -15.82
C ILE A 3 -0.65 14.12 -15.47
N ALA A 4 -1.00 14.03 -14.19
CA ALA A 4 -2.29 14.46 -13.67
C ALA A 4 -2.08 15.57 -12.63
N PRO A 5 -2.72 16.74 -12.77
CA PRO A 5 -2.72 17.76 -11.73
C PRO A 5 -3.47 17.26 -10.50
N VAL A 6 -2.90 17.51 -9.31
CA VAL A 6 -3.45 17.02 -8.04
C VAL A 6 -3.74 18.13 -7.03
N ASP A 7 -3.49 19.39 -7.40
CA ASP A 7 -3.89 20.59 -6.66
C ASP A 7 -3.88 21.83 -7.58
N GLU A 8 -4.21 22.99 -7.01
CA GLU A 8 -4.21 24.30 -7.68
C GLU A 8 -2.80 24.94 -7.73
N ASN A 9 -1.81 24.34 -7.05
CA ASN A 9 -0.45 24.86 -6.94
C ASN A 9 0.47 24.36 -8.07
N GLY A 10 -0.07 23.62 -9.04
CA GLY A 10 0.69 23.03 -10.14
C GLY A 10 1.41 21.74 -9.77
N THR A 11 1.07 21.11 -8.65
CA THR A 11 1.57 19.77 -8.33
C THR A 11 0.98 18.76 -9.30
N VAL A 12 1.83 17.88 -9.84
CA VAL A 12 1.42 16.80 -10.72
C VAL A 12 1.95 15.45 -10.24
N LEU A 13 1.20 14.39 -10.54
CA LEU A 13 1.65 13.01 -10.43
C LEU A 13 1.82 12.41 -11.82
N TYR A 14 2.95 11.76 -12.05
CA TYR A 14 3.21 10.95 -13.23
C TYR A 14 2.59 9.57 -13.11
N TYR A 15 2.14 9.03 -14.24
CA TYR A 15 1.72 7.64 -14.33
C TYR A 15 2.13 7.01 -15.67
N ASP A 16 2.27 5.69 -15.71
CA ASP A 16 2.17 4.92 -16.96
C ASP A 16 0.75 4.36 -17.07
N ASP A 17 0.24 4.21 -18.29
CA ASP A 17 -1.11 3.71 -18.56
C ASP A 17 -1.07 2.68 -19.69
N THR A 18 -1.60 1.50 -19.46
CA THR A 18 -1.66 0.45 -20.49
C THR A 18 -2.72 0.73 -21.56
N GLY A 19 -3.61 1.70 -21.32
CA GLY A 19 -4.79 1.95 -22.14
C GLY A 19 -5.92 0.97 -21.87
N PRO A 20 -7.13 1.25 -22.38
CA PRO A 20 -8.27 0.36 -22.26
C PRO A 20 -8.03 -0.96 -23.04
N PRO A 21 -8.46 -2.12 -22.51
CA PRO A 21 -8.51 -3.36 -23.27
C PRO A 21 -9.61 -3.29 -24.35
N ASN A 22 -9.65 -4.30 -25.22
CA ASN A 22 -10.62 -4.35 -26.33
C ASN A 22 -12.08 -4.45 -25.88
N ASN A 23 -12.35 -5.03 -24.71
CA ASN A 23 -13.71 -5.12 -24.17
C ASN A 23 -14.03 -3.79 -23.45
N PRO A 24 -15.10 -3.08 -23.84
CA PRO A 24 -15.45 -1.78 -23.25
C PRO A 24 -15.85 -1.86 -21.79
N GLN A 25 -16.27 -3.04 -21.30
CA GLN A 25 -16.57 -3.27 -19.90
C GLN A 25 -15.33 -3.87 -19.23
N TYR A 26 -14.45 -3.02 -18.69
CA TYR A 26 -13.17 -3.43 -18.08
C TYR A 26 -12.97 -2.83 -16.70
N THR A 27 -12.16 -3.47 -15.87
CA THR A 27 -11.75 -2.88 -14.58
C THR A 27 -10.47 -2.07 -14.79
N THR A 28 -10.41 -0.87 -14.20
CA THR A 28 -9.17 -0.10 -14.11
C THR A 28 -8.52 -0.32 -12.74
N MET A 29 -7.23 -0.63 -12.72
CA MET A 29 -6.45 -0.81 -11.50
C MET A 29 -5.33 0.24 -11.42
N VAL A 30 -5.41 1.12 -10.41
CA VAL A 30 -4.39 2.11 -10.09
C VAL A 30 -3.43 1.50 -9.07
N LEU A 31 -2.15 1.44 -9.42
CA LEU A 31 -1.08 0.76 -8.68
C LEU A 31 -0.12 1.78 -8.08
N ILE A 32 0.01 1.78 -6.75
CA ILE A 32 0.85 2.72 -5.98
C ILE A 32 2.01 1.94 -5.35
N HIS A 33 3.23 2.35 -5.66
CA HIS A 33 4.45 1.65 -5.27
C HIS A 33 4.86 1.88 -3.80
N GLY A 34 5.82 1.09 -3.34
CA GLY A 34 6.43 1.17 -2.02
C GLY A 34 7.64 2.09 -1.96
N MET A 35 8.32 2.07 -0.81
CA MET A 35 9.56 2.81 -0.55
C MET A 35 10.68 2.37 -1.49
N ILE A 36 11.50 3.31 -1.97
CA ILE A 36 12.65 3.08 -2.89
C ILE A 36 12.24 2.69 -4.30
N PHE A 37 11.21 1.86 -4.48
CA PHE A 37 10.69 1.49 -5.79
C PHE A 37 9.85 2.62 -6.38
N HIS A 38 9.71 2.64 -7.70
CA HIS A 38 8.71 3.46 -8.40
C HIS A 38 7.80 2.58 -9.26
N SER A 39 6.85 3.18 -9.97
CA SER A 39 5.75 2.51 -10.67
C SER A 39 6.17 1.40 -11.65
N ALA A 40 7.41 1.43 -12.14
CA ALA A 40 7.96 0.41 -13.02
C ALA A 40 8.05 -0.98 -12.37
N ILE A 41 8.03 -1.05 -11.04
CA ILE A 41 7.98 -2.32 -10.27
C ILE A 41 6.75 -3.18 -10.60
N PHE A 42 5.71 -2.62 -11.23
CA PHE A 42 4.53 -3.39 -11.63
C PHE A 42 4.53 -3.78 -13.12
N ARG A 43 5.56 -3.41 -13.90
CA ARG A 43 5.59 -3.65 -15.36
C ARG A 43 5.48 -5.12 -15.75
N ARG A 44 5.97 -6.03 -14.88
CA ARG A 44 5.84 -7.47 -15.10
C ARG A 44 4.39 -7.98 -15.05
N MET A 45 3.45 -7.19 -14.52
CA MET A 45 2.02 -7.52 -14.53
C MET A 45 1.34 -7.18 -15.87
N ILE A 46 1.91 -6.27 -16.67
CA ILE A 46 1.30 -5.77 -17.92
C ILE A 46 0.95 -6.89 -18.90
N PRO A 47 1.83 -7.87 -19.19
CA PRO A 47 1.52 -8.93 -20.16
C PRO A 47 0.28 -9.76 -19.81
N TYR A 48 -0.09 -9.81 -18.52
CA TYR A 48 -1.22 -10.60 -18.04
C TYR A 48 -2.51 -9.78 -17.88
N ALA A 49 -2.40 -8.44 -17.80
CA ALA A 49 -3.53 -7.54 -17.58
C ALA A 49 -4.53 -7.54 -18.74
N THR A 50 -4.04 -7.51 -19.99
CA THR A 50 -4.91 -7.47 -21.18
C THR A 50 -5.78 -8.71 -21.28
N HIS A 51 -5.23 -9.90 -21.01
CA HIS A 51 -5.98 -11.16 -20.99
C HIS A 51 -7.01 -11.22 -19.86
N ALA A 52 -6.73 -10.53 -18.76
CA ALA A 52 -7.63 -10.38 -17.61
C ALA A 52 -8.67 -9.25 -17.78
N ASN A 53 -8.71 -8.58 -18.94
CA ASN A 53 -9.58 -7.44 -19.18
C ASN A 53 -9.38 -6.29 -18.16
N LEU A 54 -8.11 -6.03 -17.85
CA LEU A 54 -7.69 -4.97 -16.94
C LEU A 54 -6.93 -3.87 -17.68
N ARG A 55 -7.21 -2.62 -17.30
CA ARG A 55 -6.35 -1.46 -17.58
C ARG A 55 -5.50 -1.19 -16.34
N LEU A 56 -4.18 -1.21 -16.47
CA LEU A 56 -3.27 -0.88 -15.38
C LEU A 56 -2.82 0.58 -15.50
N VAL A 57 -2.85 1.28 -14.37
CA VAL A 57 -2.38 2.65 -14.22
C VAL A 57 -1.30 2.66 -13.15
N LEU A 58 -0.06 2.87 -13.55
CA LEU A 58 1.13 2.73 -12.70
C LEU A 58 1.53 4.11 -12.18
N LEU A 59 1.07 4.47 -10.98
CA LEU A 59 1.20 5.81 -10.42
C LEU A 59 2.53 5.99 -9.67
N ASN A 60 3.27 7.06 -9.98
CA ASN A 60 4.38 7.52 -9.15
C ASN A 60 3.91 8.52 -8.10
N MET A 61 4.28 8.28 -6.84
CA MET A 61 4.07 9.23 -5.76
C MET A 61 4.87 10.52 -5.98
N ARG A 62 4.59 11.59 -5.20
CA ARG A 62 5.43 12.80 -5.17
C ARG A 62 6.91 12.43 -5.01
N ASP A 63 7.78 13.25 -5.59
CA ASP A 63 9.25 13.14 -5.50
C ASP A 63 9.89 11.93 -6.21
N TYR A 64 9.09 11.02 -6.77
CA TYR A 64 9.54 9.96 -7.69
C TYR A 64 9.54 10.42 -9.16
N PRO A 65 10.21 9.70 -10.07
CA PRO A 65 10.46 10.17 -11.44
C PRO A 65 9.19 10.62 -12.18
N GLY A 66 9.23 11.82 -12.74
CA GLY A 66 8.11 12.43 -13.49
C GLY A 66 7.03 13.12 -12.65
N SER A 67 6.92 12.81 -11.35
CA SER A 67 6.01 13.51 -10.43
C SER A 67 6.68 14.77 -9.84
N SER A 68 5.88 15.72 -9.36
CA SER A 68 6.40 16.91 -8.69
C SER A 68 7.15 16.53 -7.39
N GLN A 69 8.31 17.15 -7.18
CA GLN A 69 9.04 17.06 -5.91
C GLN A 69 8.27 17.74 -4.78
N TYR A 70 8.56 17.35 -3.54
CA TYR A 70 8.14 18.13 -2.38
C TYR A 70 8.92 19.46 -2.35
N THR A 71 8.23 20.53 -2.01
CA THR A 71 8.84 21.83 -1.71
C THR A 71 9.69 21.74 -0.44
N SER A 72 10.59 22.70 -0.23
CA SER A 72 11.40 22.75 1.00
C SER A 72 10.53 22.81 2.25
N ASP A 73 9.42 23.55 2.21
CA ASP A 73 8.49 23.68 3.33
C ASP A 73 7.76 22.36 3.61
N GLU A 74 7.31 21.65 2.58
CA GLU A 74 6.71 20.31 2.74
C GLU A 74 7.71 19.30 3.32
N VAL A 75 8.97 19.33 2.88
CA VAL A 75 10.04 18.47 3.44
C VAL A 75 10.32 18.84 4.91
N CYS A 76 10.33 20.12 5.25
CA CYS A 76 10.47 20.61 6.62
C CYS A 76 9.30 20.14 7.49
N ALA A 77 8.06 20.23 7.02
CA ALA A 77 6.86 19.74 7.70
C ALA A 77 6.93 18.23 7.99
N LEU A 78 7.35 17.43 7.00
CA LEU A 78 7.53 15.98 7.16
C LEU A 78 8.62 15.62 8.17
N ARG A 79 9.67 16.43 8.28
CA ARG A 79 10.84 16.19 9.16
C ARG A 79 10.67 16.75 10.56
N GLY A 80 9.93 17.85 10.69
CA GLY A 80 9.79 18.62 11.92
C GLY A 80 9.07 17.85 13.02
N PRO A 81 9.21 18.29 14.29
CA PRO A 81 8.53 17.65 15.41
C PRO A 81 7.04 18.06 15.54
N ASP A 82 6.59 19.05 14.75
CA ASP A 82 5.22 19.56 14.81
C ASP A 82 4.23 18.52 14.24
N LEU A 83 3.29 18.10 15.09
CA LEU A 83 2.31 17.08 14.73
C LEU A 83 1.25 17.58 13.75
N GLU A 84 0.89 18.87 13.78
CA GLU A 84 -0.10 19.43 12.86
C GLU A 84 0.47 19.56 11.44
N ASP A 85 1.73 19.95 11.33
CA ASP A 85 2.44 19.99 10.04
C ASP A 85 2.54 18.59 9.43
N GLN A 86 2.96 17.60 10.23
CA GLN A 86 3.00 16.21 9.80
C GLN A 86 1.61 15.68 9.41
N ARG A 87 0.57 16.02 10.19
CA ARG A 87 -0.81 15.60 9.91
C ARG A 87 -1.30 16.19 8.59
N THR A 88 -1.02 17.46 8.35
CA THR A 88 -1.33 18.17 7.10
C THR A 88 -0.63 17.51 5.92
N ALA A 89 0.66 17.20 6.06
CA ALA A 89 1.44 16.55 5.01
C ALA A 89 0.90 15.15 4.66
N VAL A 90 0.56 14.33 5.66
CA VAL A 90 -0.07 13.02 5.44
C VAL A 90 -1.43 13.18 4.77
N LYS A 91 -2.30 14.03 5.30
CA LYS A 91 -3.62 14.33 4.72
C LYS A 91 -3.53 14.73 3.24
N ASN A 92 -2.61 15.63 2.91
CA ASN A 92 -2.41 16.11 1.55
C ASN A 92 -2.05 14.97 0.59
N SER A 93 -1.29 13.97 1.03
CA SER A 93 -0.99 12.80 0.19
C SER A 93 -2.27 12.01 -0.19
N GLY A 94 -3.20 11.82 0.76
CA GLY A 94 -4.48 11.18 0.51
C GLY A 94 -5.40 12.00 -0.41
N LEU A 95 -5.44 13.33 -0.22
CA LEU A 95 -6.22 14.22 -1.07
C LEU A 95 -5.67 14.30 -2.50
N GLN A 96 -4.34 14.26 -2.66
CA GLN A 96 -3.71 14.19 -3.98
C GLN A 96 -4.09 12.91 -4.73
N LEU A 97 -4.21 11.77 -4.03
CA LEU A 97 -4.75 10.55 -4.64
C LEU A 97 -6.22 10.73 -5.07
N ALA A 98 -7.07 11.34 -4.26
CA ALA A 98 -8.46 11.62 -4.64
C ALA A 98 -8.54 12.50 -5.91
N ARG A 99 -7.69 13.53 -6.00
CA ARG A 99 -7.60 14.43 -7.16
C ARG A 99 -7.02 13.75 -8.40
N PHE A 100 -6.05 12.87 -8.22
CA PHE A 100 -5.55 12.02 -9.30
C PHE A 100 -6.68 11.18 -9.90
N LEU A 101 -7.46 10.50 -9.05
CA LEU A 101 -8.57 9.66 -9.49
C LEU A 101 -9.66 10.48 -10.20
N ASP A 102 -10.00 11.66 -9.67
CA ASP A 102 -10.92 12.63 -10.30
C ASP A 102 -10.48 12.98 -11.73
N HIS A 103 -9.23 13.44 -11.85
CA HIS A 103 -8.65 13.82 -13.13
C HIS A 103 -8.66 12.63 -14.10
N PHE A 104 -8.21 11.47 -13.64
CA PHE A 104 -8.13 10.28 -14.47
C PHE A 104 -9.50 9.83 -14.97
N ILE A 105 -10.51 9.75 -14.11
CA ILE A 105 -11.89 9.38 -14.47
C ILE A 105 -12.44 10.32 -15.55
N ARG A 106 -12.28 11.63 -15.37
CA ARG A 106 -12.86 12.65 -16.26
C ARG A 106 -12.19 12.73 -17.62
N THR A 107 -10.95 12.24 -17.75
CA THR A 107 -10.15 12.39 -18.97
C THR A 107 -9.96 11.09 -19.75
N ASN A 108 -10.38 9.94 -19.22
CA ASN A 108 -10.01 8.63 -19.78
C ASN A 108 -11.19 7.67 -20.03
N ASP A 109 -12.43 8.16 -20.05
CA ASP A 109 -13.65 7.39 -20.36
C ASP A 109 -13.72 6.04 -19.63
N ILE A 110 -13.48 6.09 -18.31
CA ILE A 110 -13.51 4.88 -17.47
C ILE A 110 -14.95 4.36 -17.41
N PRO A 111 -15.19 3.04 -17.58
CA PRO A 111 -16.51 2.46 -17.36
C PRO A 111 -16.85 2.52 -15.86
N PRO A 112 -18.02 3.04 -15.47
CA PRO A 112 -18.44 3.04 -14.07
C PRO A 112 -18.65 1.62 -13.55
N LYS A 113 -18.67 1.44 -12.23
CA LYS A 113 -18.99 0.13 -11.67
C LYS A 113 -20.47 -0.19 -11.92
N SER A 114 -20.74 -1.42 -12.31
CA SER A 114 -22.10 -1.93 -12.51
C SER A 114 -22.24 -3.28 -11.81
N GLU A 115 -23.28 -3.43 -11.00
CA GLU A 115 -23.61 -4.67 -10.31
C GLU A 115 -24.54 -5.53 -11.19
N SER A 116 -24.23 -6.81 -11.34
CA SER A 116 -25.08 -7.81 -11.99
C SER A 116 -25.17 -9.05 -11.10
N SER A 117 -26.39 -9.59 -10.95
CA SER A 117 -26.63 -10.83 -10.19
C SER A 117 -25.96 -12.06 -10.80
N GLU A 118 -25.63 -12.04 -12.09
CA GLU A 118 -25.04 -13.17 -12.82
C GLU A 118 -23.51 -13.09 -12.93
N THR A 119 -22.96 -11.88 -13.07
CA THR A 119 -21.55 -11.66 -13.42
C THR A 119 -20.75 -10.88 -12.38
N GLY A 120 -21.37 -10.58 -11.22
CA GLY A 120 -20.74 -9.80 -10.16
C GLY A 120 -20.59 -8.32 -10.51
N THR A 121 -19.61 -7.66 -9.90
CA THR A 121 -19.33 -6.24 -10.17
C THR A 121 -18.40 -6.11 -11.36
N GLN A 122 -18.90 -5.52 -12.44
CA GLN A 122 -18.15 -5.20 -13.65
C GLN A 122 -17.73 -3.72 -13.64
N GLY A 123 -16.69 -3.36 -14.40
CA GLY A 123 -16.26 -1.95 -14.52
C GLY A 123 -15.61 -1.39 -13.24
N GLY A 124 -15.47 -0.07 -13.21
CA GLY A 124 -15.00 0.67 -12.04
C GLY A 124 -13.49 0.68 -11.82
N LEU A 125 -13.11 1.15 -10.64
CA LEU A 125 -11.74 1.38 -10.20
C LEU A 125 -11.38 0.54 -8.98
N VAL A 126 -10.19 -0.04 -9.05
CA VAL A 126 -9.48 -0.64 -7.92
C VAL A 126 -8.22 0.17 -7.66
N VAL A 127 -7.98 0.54 -6.42
CA VAL A 127 -6.71 1.16 -6.00
C VAL A 127 -5.93 0.12 -5.23
N LEU A 128 -4.78 -0.30 -5.74
CA LEU A 128 -3.86 -1.17 -5.03
C LEU A 128 -2.64 -0.36 -4.61
N SER A 129 -2.43 -0.27 -3.30
CA SER A 129 -1.22 0.29 -2.72
C SER A 129 -0.36 -0.82 -2.12
N TRP A 130 0.95 -0.68 -2.27
CA TRP A 130 1.92 -1.64 -1.79
C TRP A 130 2.90 -1.00 -0.81
N SER A 131 3.20 -1.70 0.29
CA SER A 131 4.23 -1.30 1.24
C SER A 131 4.00 0.14 1.72
N LEU A 132 5.00 1.04 1.65
CA LEU A 132 4.89 2.45 2.02
C LEU A 132 3.68 3.17 1.39
N GLY A 133 3.32 2.83 0.15
CA GLY A 133 2.18 3.42 -0.56
C GLY A 133 0.85 3.26 0.18
N ASN A 134 0.72 2.27 1.08
CA ASN A 134 -0.48 2.11 1.93
C ASN A 134 -0.71 3.32 2.86
N ILE A 135 0.30 4.16 3.13
CA ILE A 135 0.10 5.43 3.85
C ILE A 135 -0.85 6.35 3.07
N VAL A 136 -0.63 6.46 1.76
CA VAL A 136 -1.44 7.30 0.87
C VAL A 136 -2.88 6.78 0.80
N ALA A 137 -3.04 5.45 0.65
CA ALA A 137 -4.36 4.83 0.63
C ALA A 137 -5.11 4.96 1.97
N HIS A 138 -4.44 4.78 3.10
CA HIS A 138 -5.03 5.03 4.41
C HIS A 138 -5.47 6.48 4.56
N SER A 139 -4.62 7.44 4.17
CA SER A 139 -4.97 8.85 4.26
C SER A 139 -6.14 9.23 3.35
N PHE A 140 -6.15 8.71 2.13
CA PHE A 140 -7.26 8.87 1.19
C PHE A 140 -8.60 8.41 1.80
N LEU A 141 -8.61 7.24 2.44
CA LEU A 141 -9.81 6.72 3.11
C LEU A 141 -10.18 7.50 4.37
N ALA A 142 -9.20 7.88 5.19
CA ALA A 142 -9.39 8.60 6.45
C ALA A 142 -10.02 9.99 6.25
N HIS A 143 -9.70 10.65 5.14
CA HIS A 143 -10.14 12.00 4.82
C HIS A 143 -11.24 12.04 3.74
N ALA A 144 -11.84 10.90 3.42
CA ALA A 144 -12.90 10.80 2.41
C ALA A 144 -14.12 11.71 2.70
N HIS A 145 -14.43 11.90 3.99
CA HIS A 145 -15.52 12.79 4.46
C HIS A 145 -15.25 14.28 4.26
N GLU A 146 -14.01 14.66 3.96
CA GLU A 146 -13.63 16.05 3.71
C GLU A 146 -13.65 16.41 2.22
N LEU A 147 -13.90 15.43 1.35
CA LEU A 147 -14.02 15.66 -0.09
C LEU A 147 -15.28 16.47 -0.39
N CYS A 148 -15.20 17.35 -1.39
CA CYS A 148 -16.39 18.06 -1.85
C CYS A 148 -17.44 17.07 -2.39
N PRO A 149 -18.75 17.39 -2.29
CA PRO A 149 -19.81 16.46 -2.67
C PRO A 149 -19.69 15.91 -4.10
N ASP A 150 -19.36 16.76 -5.08
CA ASP A 150 -19.18 16.34 -6.48
C ASP A 150 -18.10 15.27 -6.63
N LEU A 151 -16.93 15.46 -5.99
CA LEU A 151 -15.84 14.50 -6.03
C LEU A 151 -16.19 13.21 -5.27
N SER A 152 -16.82 13.32 -4.10
CA SER A 152 -17.22 12.16 -3.31
C SER A 152 -18.22 11.29 -4.07
N THR A 153 -19.24 11.89 -4.69
CA THR A 153 -20.23 11.20 -5.51
C THR A 153 -19.62 10.61 -6.78
N LEU A 154 -18.70 11.33 -7.44
CA LEU A 154 -17.97 10.78 -8.59
C LEU A 154 -17.22 9.52 -8.17
N LEU A 155 -16.38 9.61 -7.14
CA LEU A 155 -15.58 8.47 -6.69
C LEU A 155 -16.46 7.30 -6.23
N GLU A 156 -17.61 7.55 -5.61
CA GLU A 156 -18.55 6.49 -5.23
C GLU A 156 -19.06 5.68 -6.44
N LYS A 157 -19.27 6.34 -7.58
CA LYS A 157 -19.72 5.71 -8.83
C LYS A 157 -18.67 4.79 -9.44
N TYR A 158 -17.39 5.00 -9.15
CA TYR A 158 -16.30 4.25 -9.78
C TYR A 158 -15.57 3.31 -8.83
N LEU A 159 -15.27 3.73 -7.60
CA LEU A 159 -14.48 2.94 -6.66
C LEU A 159 -15.21 1.68 -6.21
N ARG A 160 -14.53 0.55 -6.39
CA ARG A 160 -14.99 -0.79 -6.00
C ARG A 160 -14.21 -1.31 -4.80
N THR A 161 -12.88 -1.27 -4.89
CA THR A 161 -11.99 -1.89 -3.90
C THR A 161 -10.74 -1.04 -3.68
N VAL A 162 -10.34 -0.90 -2.42
CA VAL A 162 -8.98 -0.49 -2.04
C VAL A 162 -8.22 -1.71 -1.54
N VAL A 163 -7.13 -2.06 -2.21
CA VAL A 163 -6.26 -3.19 -1.88
C VAL A 163 -5.03 -2.68 -1.15
N LEU A 164 -4.83 -3.16 0.07
CA LEU A 164 -3.66 -2.88 0.90
C LEU A 164 -2.74 -4.10 0.86
N HIS A 165 -1.68 -4.05 0.04
CA HIS A 165 -0.74 -5.14 -0.13
C HIS A 165 0.52 -4.93 0.73
N ALA A 166 0.88 -5.95 1.51
CA ALA A 166 2.09 -6.00 2.34
C ALA A 166 2.23 -4.78 3.28
N LEU A 167 1.28 -4.65 4.21
CA LEU A 167 1.25 -3.59 5.23
C LEU A 167 2.57 -3.52 6.01
N GLY A 168 3.05 -2.33 6.35
CA GLY A 168 4.23 -2.13 7.21
C GLY A 168 3.87 -1.79 8.65
N ILE A 169 4.77 -2.07 9.61
CA ILE A 169 4.53 -1.83 11.05
C ILE A 169 4.22 -0.36 11.38
N GLY A 170 4.80 0.60 10.64
CA GLY A 170 4.52 2.03 10.80
C GLY A 170 3.07 2.42 10.45
N GLN A 171 2.35 1.57 9.73
CA GLN A 171 0.99 1.84 9.25
C GLN A 171 -0.09 1.28 10.18
N ILE A 172 0.28 0.35 11.07
CA ILE A 172 -0.59 -0.20 12.11
C ILE A 172 0.03 0.11 13.48
N PRO A 173 0.20 1.39 13.82
CA PRO A 173 0.83 1.81 15.07
C PRO A 173 0.00 1.31 16.24
N PRO A 174 0.63 1.04 17.37
CA PRO A 174 0.01 0.22 18.38
C PRO A 174 -1.06 0.99 19.19
N GLN A 175 -1.87 0.29 19.99
CA GLN A 175 -3.13 0.84 20.53
C GLN A 175 -2.95 2.06 21.44
N SER A 176 -1.88 2.11 22.24
CA SER A 176 -1.51 3.27 23.04
C SER A 176 -0.29 3.98 22.42
N PRO A 177 -0.31 5.32 22.31
CA PRO A 177 0.86 6.10 21.94
C PRO A 177 1.94 6.06 23.03
N ASN A 178 1.62 5.63 24.25
CA ASN A 178 2.59 5.45 25.33
C ASN A 178 3.44 4.18 25.10
N PRO A 179 4.76 4.29 24.89
CA PRO A 179 5.62 3.14 24.65
C PRO A 179 5.68 2.16 25.82
N SER A 180 5.50 2.62 27.07
CA SER A 180 5.51 1.75 28.24
C SER A 180 4.28 0.84 28.34
N GLU A 181 3.19 1.26 27.71
CA GLU A 181 1.95 0.47 27.57
C GLU A 181 1.97 -0.40 26.31
N ASN A 182 3.08 -0.37 25.56
CA ASN A 182 3.27 -1.09 24.33
C ASN A 182 4.52 -1.97 24.33
N PRO A 183 4.56 -3.02 25.18
CA PRO A 183 5.69 -3.94 25.25
C PRO A 183 5.89 -4.78 23.97
N GLN A 184 5.10 -4.57 22.91
CA GLN A 184 5.05 -5.40 21.70
C GLN A 184 5.68 -4.74 20.45
N ARG A 185 6.62 -3.78 20.61
CA ARG A 185 7.47 -3.40 19.47
C ARG A 185 8.39 -4.57 19.16
N VAL A 186 8.18 -5.22 18.01
CA VAL A 186 9.18 -6.10 17.38
C VAL A 186 10.43 -5.23 17.15
N PRO A 187 11.59 -5.52 17.77
CA PRO A 187 12.84 -4.89 17.37
C PRO A 187 12.97 -4.92 15.85
N THR A 188 13.13 -3.74 15.26
CA THR A 188 13.43 -3.58 13.83
C THR A 188 14.56 -4.54 13.48
N GLN A 189 14.31 -5.47 12.56
CA GLN A 189 15.37 -6.38 12.11
C GLN A 189 16.56 -5.55 11.63
N GLU A 190 17.77 -6.01 11.94
CA GLU A 190 19.08 -5.46 11.56
C GLU A 190 19.17 -4.78 10.17
N PRO A 191 18.49 -5.28 9.10
CA PRO A 191 18.56 -4.64 7.78
C PRO A 191 18.05 -3.19 7.72
N GLN A 192 17.10 -2.79 8.56
CA GLN A 192 16.63 -1.39 8.59
C GLN A 192 17.71 -0.41 9.08
N ASN A 193 18.59 -0.87 9.98
CA ASN A 193 19.72 -0.09 10.46
C ASN A 193 20.81 0.02 9.40
N ALA A 194 20.94 -1.02 8.58
CA ALA A 194 21.94 -1.10 7.53
C ALA A 194 21.67 -0.13 6.35
N LEU A 195 20.40 0.24 6.10
CA LEU A 195 20.04 1.35 5.20
C LEU A 195 20.58 2.71 5.64
N ARG A 196 21.03 2.81 6.90
CA ARG A 196 21.50 4.03 7.53
C ARG A 196 22.99 3.98 7.80
N ASP A 197 23.69 2.92 7.37
CA ASP A 197 25.13 2.83 7.53
C ASP A 197 25.80 3.94 6.68
N PRO A 198 26.40 4.96 7.33
CA PRO A 198 27.03 6.07 6.60
C PRO A 198 28.30 5.62 5.86
N LYS A 199 28.80 4.41 6.11
CA LYS A 199 29.97 3.84 5.43
C LYS A 199 29.61 3.10 4.14
N SER A 200 28.33 2.82 3.91
CA SER A 200 27.85 2.11 2.73
C SER A 200 27.47 3.07 1.61
N SER A 201 27.86 2.75 0.37
CA SER A 201 27.45 3.50 -0.82
C SER A 201 25.94 3.43 -1.06
N HIS A 202 25.40 4.33 -1.90
CA HIS A 202 23.97 4.35 -2.25
C HIS A 202 23.55 2.99 -2.85
N LEU A 203 24.39 2.43 -3.71
CA LEU A 203 24.13 1.14 -4.35
C LEU A 203 24.16 -0.02 -3.36
N GLU A 204 25.07 -0.02 -2.39
CA GLU A 204 25.13 -1.07 -1.36
C GLU A 204 23.89 -1.02 -0.49
N ARG A 205 23.50 0.17 -0.01
CA ARG A 205 22.28 0.37 0.79
C ARG A 205 21.03 -0.05 0.01
N LEU A 206 20.95 0.32 -1.27
CA LEU A 206 19.87 -0.11 -2.17
C LEU A 206 19.80 -1.64 -2.31
N LYS A 207 20.94 -2.29 -2.59
CA LYS A 207 21.00 -3.76 -2.72
C LYS A 207 20.59 -4.44 -1.42
N MET A 208 21.08 -3.96 -0.28
CA MET A 208 20.72 -4.50 1.03
C MET A 208 19.24 -4.35 1.32
N PHE A 209 18.63 -3.20 0.99
CA PHE A 209 17.18 -3.01 1.08
C PHE A 209 16.44 -4.01 0.22
N ALA A 210 16.78 -4.05 -1.08
CA ALA A 210 16.13 -4.87 -2.08
C ALA A 210 16.21 -6.36 -1.73
N THR A 211 17.37 -6.83 -1.27
CA THR A 211 17.56 -8.20 -0.77
C THR A 211 16.70 -8.46 0.46
N TRP A 212 16.67 -7.55 1.44
CA TRP A 212 15.87 -7.74 2.65
C TRP A 212 14.37 -7.84 2.37
N VAL A 213 13.81 -6.89 1.61
CA VAL A 213 12.38 -6.91 1.29
C VAL A 213 12.02 -8.00 0.29
N GLY A 214 12.92 -8.34 -0.64
CA GLY A 214 12.71 -9.43 -1.59
C GLY A 214 13.02 -10.82 -1.05
N SER A 215 13.43 -10.95 0.21
CA SER A 215 13.69 -12.25 0.82
C SER A 215 12.41 -13.04 1.07
N TYR A 216 12.53 -14.35 0.98
CA TYR A 216 11.53 -15.29 1.45
C TYR A 216 11.80 -15.64 2.91
N TYR A 217 10.76 -15.75 3.73
CA TYR A 217 10.84 -16.14 5.15
C TYR A 217 10.03 -17.43 5.38
N PRO A 218 10.25 -18.15 6.49
CA PRO A 218 9.41 -19.30 6.84
C PRO A 218 7.92 -18.94 6.82
N PRO A 219 7.07 -19.80 6.21
CA PRO A 219 5.67 -19.51 5.98
C PRO A 219 4.89 -19.43 7.29
N VAL A 220 3.97 -18.48 7.36
CA VAL A 220 3.04 -18.27 8.47
C VAL A 220 1.66 -18.77 8.09
N ASN A 221 1.18 -19.82 8.77
CA ASN A 221 -0.10 -20.41 8.42
C ASN A 221 -1.30 -19.56 8.85
N ASP A 222 -1.23 -18.97 10.05
CA ASP A 222 -2.29 -18.18 10.67
C ASP A 222 -1.73 -16.95 11.38
N LEU A 223 -2.27 -15.77 11.06
CA LEU A 223 -1.94 -14.50 11.70
C LEU A 223 -2.23 -14.48 13.21
N SER A 224 -3.17 -15.30 13.70
CA SER A 224 -3.46 -15.41 15.14
C SER A 224 -2.32 -16.03 15.95
N SER A 225 -1.46 -16.81 15.29
CA SER A 225 -0.31 -17.47 15.92
C SER A 225 0.91 -16.56 16.11
N ILE A 226 0.89 -15.36 15.52
CA ILE A 226 2.01 -14.45 15.53
C ILE A 226 2.14 -13.74 16.89
N THR A 227 3.31 -13.87 17.50
CA THR A 227 3.71 -13.18 18.73
C THR A 227 4.92 -12.28 18.45
N PRO A 228 5.23 -11.30 19.31
CA PRO A 228 6.46 -10.53 19.16
C PRO A 228 7.70 -11.42 19.06
N GLU A 229 7.79 -12.46 19.90
CA GLU A 229 8.96 -13.36 19.96
C GLU A 229 9.13 -14.13 18.66
N ASN A 230 8.06 -14.69 18.10
CA ASN A 230 8.17 -15.46 16.85
C ASN A 230 8.32 -14.57 15.61
N ALA A 231 7.76 -13.36 15.60
CA ALA A 231 8.01 -12.39 14.54
C ALA A 231 9.51 -12.02 14.50
N ASN A 232 10.13 -11.82 15.67
CA ASN A 232 11.55 -11.50 15.79
C ASN A 232 12.49 -12.64 15.42
N SER A 233 12.11 -13.89 15.68
CA SER A 233 12.99 -15.04 15.43
C SER A 233 13.01 -15.50 13.97
N ARG A 234 12.08 -15.02 13.13
CA ARG A 234 12.04 -15.33 11.69
C ARG A 234 13.25 -14.75 10.97
N LYS A 235 13.99 -15.64 10.31
CA LYS A 235 15.13 -15.30 9.44
C LYS A 235 14.79 -15.56 7.98
N PRO A 236 15.39 -14.84 7.02
CA PRO A 236 15.31 -15.17 5.61
C PRO A 236 15.71 -16.63 5.35
N THR A 237 15.00 -17.31 4.46
CA THR A 237 15.22 -18.72 4.14
C THR A 237 16.61 -18.98 3.54
N HIS A 238 17.16 -18.06 2.75
CA HIS A 238 18.54 -18.15 2.25
C HIS A 238 19.62 -18.03 3.33
N LEU A 239 19.28 -17.53 4.52
CA LEU A 239 20.17 -17.46 5.69
C LEU A 239 19.88 -18.57 6.71
N SER A 240 18.92 -19.45 6.44
CA SER A 240 18.58 -20.56 7.31
C SER A 240 19.60 -21.69 7.16
N GLU A 241 20.24 -22.06 8.27
CA GLU A 241 21.10 -23.26 8.33
C GLU A 241 20.28 -24.56 8.33
N ILE A 242 18.97 -24.46 8.61
CA ILE A 242 18.06 -25.60 8.59
C ILE A 242 17.52 -25.77 7.16
N PRO A 243 17.66 -26.95 6.54
CA PRO A 243 17.04 -27.24 5.25
C PRO A 243 15.52 -27.10 5.38
N LEU A 244 14.99 -26.07 4.74
CA LEU A 244 13.55 -25.90 4.60
C LEU A 244 13.14 -26.60 3.29
N HIS A 245 12.16 -27.50 3.34
CA HIS A 245 11.57 -28.12 2.15
C HIS A 245 10.66 -27.11 1.42
N ILE A 246 11.25 -25.99 1.01
CA ILE A 246 10.56 -24.86 0.40
C ILE A 246 11.24 -24.61 -0.94
N GLU A 247 10.46 -24.58 -2.02
CA GLU A 247 10.97 -24.39 -3.38
C GLU A 247 11.59 -22.99 -3.58
N LYS A 248 11.10 -21.99 -2.85
CA LYS A 248 11.54 -20.59 -2.95
C LYS A 248 12.43 -20.20 -1.77
N THR A 249 13.72 -20.13 -2.03
CA THR A 249 14.72 -19.70 -1.04
C THR A 249 15.48 -18.45 -1.45
N ARG A 250 15.56 -18.14 -2.75
CA ARG A 250 16.34 -17.02 -3.27
C ARG A 250 15.59 -15.69 -3.19
N PRO A 251 16.20 -14.60 -2.71
CA PRO A 251 15.60 -13.27 -2.77
C PRO A 251 15.29 -12.81 -4.21
N SER A 252 14.17 -12.11 -4.39
CA SER A 252 13.66 -11.63 -5.69
C SER A 252 14.70 -10.85 -6.52
N PHE A 253 15.58 -10.11 -5.85
CA PHE A 253 16.59 -9.26 -6.48
C PHE A 253 18.01 -9.81 -6.45
N GLU A 254 18.21 -11.04 -5.97
CA GLU A 254 19.55 -11.66 -5.95
C GLU A 254 20.05 -11.99 -7.37
N SER A 255 19.13 -12.35 -8.28
CA SER A 255 19.47 -12.77 -9.65
C SER A 255 19.19 -11.74 -10.73
N ILE A 256 18.83 -10.49 -10.38
CA ILE A 256 18.51 -9.47 -11.38
C ILE A 256 19.76 -8.65 -11.75
N ALA A 257 19.82 -8.19 -13.00
CA ALA A 257 20.87 -7.28 -13.43
C ALA A 257 20.78 -5.97 -12.64
N GLN A 258 21.92 -5.34 -12.35
CA GLN A 258 21.96 -4.07 -11.62
C GLN A 258 21.21 -2.97 -12.37
N GLU A 259 21.25 -3.00 -13.70
CA GLU A 259 20.53 -2.11 -14.60
C GLU A 259 19.01 -2.28 -14.45
N GLU A 260 18.55 -3.52 -14.30
CA GLU A 260 17.13 -3.81 -14.05
C GLU A 260 16.70 -3.27 -12.68
N LEU A 261 17.52 -3.43 -11.63
CA LEU A 261 17.21 -2.89 -10.30
C LEU A 261 17.10 -1.36 -10.34
N LYS A 262 18.05 -0.70 -11.00
CA LYS A 262 18.03 0.76 -11.20
C LYS A 262 16.83 1.21 -12.02
N SER A 263 16.33 0.39 -12.93
CA SER A 263 15.18 0.73 -13.78
C SER A 263 13.83 0.75 -13.04
N VAL A 264 13.80 0.27 -11.79
CA VAL A 264 12.59 0.20 -10.96
C VAL A 264 12.76 0.87 -9.59
N THR A 265 13.90 1.52 -9.33
CA THR A 265 14.23 2.14 -8.03
C THR A 265 14.73 3.57 -8.18
N ASP A 266 14.41 4.40 -7.19
CA ASP A 266 14.91 5.76 -7.03
C ASP A 266 15.35 5.94 -5.56
N PHE A 267 16.66 5.78 -5.32
CA PHE A 267 17.22 5.89 -3.97
C PHE A 267 17.28 7.36 -3.50
N ASP A 268 17.37 8.32 -4.40
CA ASP A 268 17.43 9.73 -4.03
C ASP A 268 16.05 10.20 -3.53
N ALA A 269 14.96 9.75 -4.17
CA ALA A 269 13.59 9.96 -3.68
C ALA A 269 13.37 9.34 -2.29
N PHE A 270 14.03 8.21 -2.00
CA PHE A 270 14.00 7.63 -0.67
C PHE A 270 14.62 8.55 0.39
N GLU A 271 15.82 9.07 0.14
CA GLU A 271 16.53 9.94 1.08
C GLU A 271 15.83 11.29 1.26
N ARG A 272 15.27 11.84 0.17
CA ARG A 272 14.58 13.14 0.20
C ARG A 272 13.25 13.09 0.97
N SER A 273 12.41 12.08 0.73
CA SER A 273 11.01 12.12 1.22
C SER A 273 10.48 10.81 1.77
N SER A 274 10.75 9.66 1.14
CA SER A 274 10.08 8.41 1.55
C SER A 274 10.48 7.96 2.96
N VAL A 275 11.73 8.19 3.35
CA VAL A 275 12.20 7.93 4.72
C VAL A 275 11.52 8.84 5.75
N LEU A 276 11.12 10.06 5.35
CA LEU A 276 10.42 10.99 6.22
C LEU A 276 8.97 10.55 6.44
N LEU A 277 8.29 10.13 5.36
CA LEU A 277 6.97 9.51 5.45
C LEU A 277 7.01 8.30 6.40
N ALA A 278 7.99 7.39 6.25
CA ALA A 278 8.12 6.25 7.15
C ALA A 278 8.36 6.61 8.64
N ARG A 279 8.68 7.87 8.96
CA ARG A 279 9.03 8.36 10.30
C ARG A 279 8.03 9.33 10.90
N ILE A 280 6.92 9.61 10.22
CA ILE A 280 5.83 10.40 10.78
C ILE A 280 5.39 9.81 12.13
N HIS A 281 4.97 10.70 13.03
CA HIS A 281 4.61 10.32 14.38
C HIS A 281 3.52 9.22 14.37
N PRO A 282 3.70 8.10 15.08
CA PRO A 282 2.77 6.97 15.04
C PRO A 282 1.31 7.31 15.38
N SER A 283 1.05 8.34 16.19
CA SER A 283 -0.33 8.74 16.50
C SER A 283 -1.09 9.21 15.25
N ILE A 284 -0.42 9.84 14.28
CA ILE A 284 -1.04 10.34 13.05
C ILE A 284 -1.48 9.15 12.19
N TYR A 285 -0.66 8.10 12.10
CA TYR A 285 -1.06 6.88 11.42
C TYR A 285 -2.13 6.10 12.17
N LEU A 286 -2.18 6.19 13.50
CA LEU A 286 -3.24 5.58 14.28
C LEU A 286 -4.58 6.26 13.99
N GLU A 287 -4.59 7.59 13.99
CA GLU A 287 -5.76 8.41 13.64
C GLU A 287 -6.26 8.08 12.23
N ASN A 288 -5.36 8.06 11.23
CA ASN A 288 -5.72 7.72 9.86
C ASN A 288 -6.25 6.28 9.75
N PHE A 289 -5.58 5.32 10.37
CA PHE A 289 -6.00 3.93 10.37
C PHE A 289 -7.41 3.75 10.96
N GLN A 290 -7.70 4.41 12.07
CA GLN A 290 -9.03 4.34 12.71
C GLN A 290 -10.11 4.93 11.79
N ARG A 291 -9.89 6.13 11.25
CA ARG A 291 -10.86 6.81 10.37
C ARG A 291 -11.05 6.10 9.03
N ALA A 292 -9.99 5.48 8.51
CA ALA A 292 -10.03 4.81 7.21
C ALA A 292 -10.95 3.57 7.23
N HIS A 293 -10.98 2.84 8.34
CA HIS A 293 -11.57 1.50 8.42
C HIS A 293 -12.82 1.41 9.29
N TRP A 294 -12.98 2.28 10.29
CA TRP A 294 -14.14 2.31 11.17
C TRP A 294 -15.00 3.55 10.95
N PHE A 295 -16.31 3.37 10.96
CA PHE A 295 -17.25 4.48 11.00
C PHE A 295 -17.38 5.00 12.43
N ASP A 296 -17.40 6.31 12.60
CA ASP A 296 -17.72 6.93 13.89
C ASP A 296 -19.13 6.52 14.32
N ASN A 297 -19.28 6.20 15.60
CA ASN A 297 -20.55 5.82 16.24
C ASN A 297 -21.61 6.91 16.15
N SER A 298 -21.18 8.17 15.95
CA SER A 298 -22.06 9.32 15.80
C SER A 298 -22.52 9.54 14.35
N THR A 299 -21.88 8.92 13.35
CA THR A 299 -22.24 9.11 11.94
C THR A 299 -23.39 8.18 11.52
N PRO A 300 -24.56 8.73 11.15
CA PRO A 300 -25.67 7.96 10.60
C PRO A 300 -25.25 7.16 9.36
N ALA A 301 -25.93 6.03 9.09
CA ALA A 301 -25.53 5.12 8.01
C ALA A 301 -25.60 5.80 6.63
N GLU A 302 -26.55 6.69 6.45
CA GLU A 302 -26.80 7.54 5.28
C GLU A 302 -25.74 8.62 5.06
N GLU A 303 -24.97 8.98 6.10
CA GLU A 303 -23.89 9.98 6.03
C GLU A 303 -22.51 9.34 5.86
N ARG A 304 -22.42 7.99 5.86
CA ARG A 304 -21.16 7.28 5.68
C ARG A 304 -20.65 7.44 4.27
N VAL A 305 -19.39 7.87 4.15
CA VAL A 305 -18.74 8.01 2.84
C VAL A 305 -18.30 6.65 2.29
N TRP A 306 -18.84 6.32 1.12
CA TRP A 306 -18.60 5.09 0.36
C TRP A 306 -18.88 3.83 1.17
N PRO A 307 -20.11 3.62 1.67
CA PRO A 307 -20.44 2.52 2.57
C PRO A 307 -20.30 1.14 1.89
N LYS A 308 -20.35 1.10 0.55
CA LYS A 308 -20.17 -0.11 -0.27
C LYS A 308 -18.72 -0.37 -0.72
N LEU A 309 -17.77 0.49 -0.34
CA LEU A 309 -16.37 0.31 -0.73
C LEU A 309 -15.76 -0.87 0.04
N LYS A 310 -15.25 -1.87 -0.70
CA LYS A 310 -14.53 -3.00 -0.13
C LYS A 310 -13.07 -2.62 0.14
N ILE A 311 -12.53 -3.14 1.23
CA ILE A 311 -11.10 -3.10 1.55
C ILE A 311 -10.57 -4.52 1.54
N LEU A 312 -9.53 -4.76 0.74
CA LEU A 312 -8.86 -6.06 0.65
C LEU A 312 -7.46 -5.92 1.22
N VAL A 313 -7.15 -6.64 2.30
CA VAL A 313 -5.80 -6.67 2.88
C VAL A 313 -5.09 -7.93 2.40
N LEU A 314 -4.04 -7.76 1.58
CA LEU A 314 -3.22 -8.86 1.08
C LEU A 314 -1.91 -8.98 1.85
N TRP A 315 -1.63 -10.17 2.37
CA TRP A 315 -0.37 -10.47 3.04
C TRP A 315 0.23 -11.77 2.50
N GLY A 316 1.53 -11.78 2.24
CA GLY A 316 2.26 -12.99 1.87
C GLY A 316 2.65 -13.77 3.13
N ASP A 317 2.49 -15.09 3.14
CA ASP A 317 2.86 -15.88 4.32
C ASP A 317 4.37 -16.07 4.49
N MET A 318 5.13 -15.83 3.43
CA MET A 318 6.59 -15.82 3.41
C MET A 318 7.17 -14.40 3.40
N ASP A 319 6.36 -13.39 3.71
CA ASP A 319 6.77 -11.97 3.78
C ASP A 319 7.64 -11.71 5.03
N LEU A 320 8.32 -10.56 5.05
CA LEU A 320 9.15 -10.12 6.16
C LEU A 320 8.35 -9.90 7.45
N SER A 321 9.01 -10.01 8.59
CA SER A 321 8.34 -10.05 9.89
C SER A 321 7.53 -8.80 10.23
N ASP A 322 7.99 -7.62 9.83
CA ASP A 322 7.23 -6.38 10.04
C ASP A 322 5.88 -6.44 9.31
N CYS A 323 5.83 -7.05 8.12
CA CYS A 323 4.60 -7.14 7.34
C CYS A 323 3.63 -8.17 7.88
N ILE A 324 4.14 -9.34 8.28
CA ILE A 324 3.35 -10.36 8.99
C ILE A 324 2.79 -9.79 10.30
N TRP A 325 3.61 -9.07 11.07
CA TRP A 325 3.19 -8.45 12.32
C TRP A 325 2.10 -7.40 12.09
N ALA A 326 2.28 -6.52 11.10
CA ALA A 326 1.28 -5.53 10.73
C ALA A 326 -0.05 -6.17 10.32
N ALA A 327 -0.02 -7.21 9.48
CA ALA A 327 -1.21 -7.96 9.07
C ALA A 327 -1.90 -8.63 10.27
N SER A 328 -1.13 -9.25 11.18
CA SER A 328 -1.66 -9.84 12.42
C SER A 328 -2.33 -8.79 13.31
N ARG A 329 -1.73 -7.59 13.40
CA ARG A 329 -2.29 -6.50 14.18
C ARG A 329 -3.55 -5.91 13.57
N PHE A 330 -3.61 -5.81 12.25
CA PHE A 330 -4.83 -5.48 11.53
C PHE A 330 -5.93 -6.51 11.86
N ALA A 331 -5.65 -7.80 11.66
CA ALA A 331 -6.62 -8.87 11.85
C ALA A 331 -7.15 -8.93 13.30
N PHE A 332 -6.27 -8.71 14.28
CA PHE A 332 -6.70 -8.62 15.67
C PHE A 332 -7.64 -7.46 15.94
N ARG A 333 -7.37 -6.25 15.41
CA ARG A 333 -8.26 -5.10 15.60
C ARG A 333 -9.62 -5.35 14.99
N LEU A 334 -9.65 -5.89 13.77
CA LEU A 334 -10.89 -6.31 13.12
C LEU A 334 -11.69 -7.27 14.00
N ARG A 335 -11.05 -8.31 14.57
CA ARG A 335 -11.68 -9.28 15.48
C ARG A 335 -12.22 -8.66 16.76
N VAL A 336 -11.42 -7.84 17.45
CA VAL A 336 -11.83 -7.17 18.71
C VAL A 336 -13.02 -6.24 18.46
N GLN A 337 -13.11 -5.65 17.28
CA GLN A 337 -14.19 -4.74 16.89
C GLN A 337 -15.32 -5.42 16.09
N SER A 338 -15.34 -6.77 15.99
CA SER A 338 -16.35 -7.55 15.26
C SER A 338 -17.69 -7.69 16.01
N HIS A 339 -17.78 -7.26 17.28
CA HIS A 339 -19.03 -7.19 18.05
C HIS A 339 -19.32 -5.76 18.49
N PRO A 340 -19.48 -4.81 17.56
CA PRO A 340 -19.57 -3.43 17.95
C PRO A 340 -21.04 -3.13 18.36
N PRO A 341 -21.31 -2.30 19.38
CA PRO A 341 -22.65 -1.87 19.75
C PRO A 341 -23.53 -1.45 18.55
N LYS A 342 -24.87 -1.51 18.68
CA LYS A 342 -25.79 -1.08 17.62
C LYS A 342 -25.42 0.30 17.08
N GLY A 343 -25.23 0.41 15.76
CA GLY A 343 -24.82 1.65 15.07
C GLY A 343 -23.33 1.71 14.74
N GLN A 344 -22.51 0.84 15.32
CA GLN A 344 -21.08 0.77 15.05
C GLN A 344 -20.78 -0.22 13.91
N GLY A 345 -19.78 0.08 13.08
CA GLY A 345 -19.38 -0.80 11.99
C GLY A 345 -18.02 -0.43 11.43
N HIS A 346 -17.42 -1.38 10.73
CA HIS A 346 -16.25 -1.14 9.88
C HIS A 346 -16.67 -1.23 8.41
N ARG A 347 -15.82 -0.76 7.51
CA ARG A 347 -15.97 -1.02 6.07
C ARG A 347 -15.97 -2.53 5.80
N ASP A 348 -16.49 -2.95 4.65
CA ASP A 348 -16.36 -4.35 4.23
C ASP A 348 -14.87 -4.68 4.04
N ILE A 349 -14.28 -5.43 4.98
CA ILE A 349 -12.85 -5.74 5.01
C ILE A 349 -12.65 -7.24 4.90
N GLU A 350 -11.92 -7.67 3.87
CA GLU A 350 -11.45 -9.04 3.70
C GLU A 350 -9.93 -9.11 3.85
N ILE A 351 -9.42 -10.06 4.63
CA ILE A 351 -7.98 -10.31 4.80
C ILE A 351 -7.63 -11.61 4.08
N VAL A 352 -6.77 -11.54 3.07
CA VAL A 352 -6.44 -12.66 2.19
C VAL A 352 -4.95 -12.96 2.23
N LYS A 353 -4.64 -14.24 2.45
CA LYS A 353 -3.28 -14.78 2.45
C LYS A 353 -2.85 -15.11 1.02
N VAL A 354 -1.67 -14.63 0.62
CA VAL A 354 -0.99 -15.03 -0.61
C VAL A 354 0.03 -16.12 -0.26
N ALA A 355 -0.39 -17.39 -0.36
CA ALA A 355 0.42 -18.53 0.05
C ALA A 355 1.75 -18.60 -0.73
N GLY A 356 2.87 -18.90 -0.09
CA GLY A 356 4.19 -18.89 -0.72
C GLY A 356 4.62 -17.54 -1.32
N GLY A 357 3.94 -16.44 -0.97
CA GLY A 357 4.25 -15.09 -1.43
C GLY A 357 5.11 -14.33 -0.42
N ASN A 358 6.12 -13.61 -0.91
CA ASN A 358 6.89 -12.64 -0.13
C ASN A 358 6.37 -11.21 -0.37
N HIS A 359 7.14 -10.20 0.05
CA HIS A 359 6.84 -8.78 -0.13
C HIS A 359 6.69 -8.34 -1.61
N LEU A 360 7.27 -9.10 -2.54
CA LEU A 360 7.43 -8.80 -3.96
C LEU A 360 6.74 -9.83 -4.85
N VAL A 361 5.73 -10.54 -4.34
CA VAL A 361 5.01 -11.56 -5.12
C VAL A 361 4.42 -11.01 -6.43
N HIS A 362 4.07 -9.73 -6.48
CA HIS A 362 3.61 -9.05 -7.71
C HIS A 362 4.70 -8.92 -8.80
N TRP A 363 5.99 -8.97 -8.40
CA TRP A 363 7.15 -8.95 -9.28
C TRP A 363 7.64 -10.36 -9.64
N ASP A 364 7.64 -11.27 -8.65
CA ASP A 364 8.13 -12.64 -8.82
C ASP A 364 7.14 -13.54 -9.56
N GLU A 365 5.85 -13.38 -9.27
CA GLU A 365 4.77 -14.20 -9.83
C GLU A 365 3.60 -13.32 -10.31
N PRO A 366 3.84 -12.37 -11.24
CA PRO A 366 2.87 -11.37 -11.67
C PRO A 366 1.53 -11.96 -12.12
N GLU A 367 1.53 -13.03 -12.91
CA GLU A 367 0.31 -13.70 -13.37
C GLU A 367 -0.49 -14.30 -12.21
N ARG A 368 0.20 -14.98 -11.29
CA ARG A 368 -0.42 -15.63 -10.13
C ARG A 368 -0.99 -14.58 -9.19
N PHE A 369 -0.25 -13.52 -8.92
CA PHE A 369 -0.71 -12.41 -8.10
C PHE A 369 -1.96 -11.75 -8.69
N LEU A 370 -1.97 -11.53 -10.01
CA LEU A 370 -3.12 -10.96 -10.71
C LEU A 370 -4.36 -11.87 -10.64
N ARG A 371 -4.20 -13.18 -10.78
CA ARG A 371 -5.32 -14.14 -10.60
C ARG A 371 -5.92 -14.05 -9.20
N ILE A 372 -5.09 -14.02 -8.16
CA ILE A 372 -5.55 -13.88 -6.77
C ILE A 372 -6.31 -12.57 -6.57
N LEU A 373 -5.84 -11.47 -7.17
CA LEU A 373 -6.56 -10.20 -7.14
C LEU A 373 -7.94 -10.31 -7.79
N LEU A 374 -8.01 -10.85 -9.00
CA LEU A 374 -9.25 -10.99 -9.78
C LEU A 374 -10.30 -11.87 -9.12
N GLU A 375 -9.90 -12.86 -8.32
CA GLU A 375 -10.83 -13.68 -7.55
C GLU A 375 -11.49 -12.92 -6.38
N LYS A 376 -10.92 -11.78 -5.97
CA LYS A 376 -11.28 -11.06 -4.74
C LYS A 376 -11.87 -9.67 -4.98
N ILE A 377 -11.72 -9.13 -6.18
CA ILE A 377 -12.20 -7.80 -6.59
C ILE A 377 -13.38 -7.94 -7.53
#